data_AF-A0A972W9P6-F1
#
_entry.id   AF-A0A972W9P6-F1
#
_cell.length_a   1.000
_cell.length_b   1.000
_cell.length_c   1.000
_cell.angle_alpha   90.00
_cell.angle_beta   90.00
_cell.angle_gamma   90.00
#
_symmetry.space_group_name_H-M   'P 1'
#
loop_
_entity.id
_entity.type
_entity.pdbx_description
1 polymer ?
#
loop_
_entity_poly.entity_id
_entity_poly.type
_entity_poly.pdbx_seq_one_letter_code
_entity_poly.pdbx_strand_id
1 'polypeptide(L)'
;MMRRPEINGFIAVAPPASQHDFSFLAPCPASGMIIHGDKDEVVPQASVDKLAQKLQNQKNIKIDYRTISGADHFFQNHIKKLDDNVTDYLDGMLATKVA
;
A
#
# COMPACT_ATOMS: atom_id res chain seq x y z
N MET A 1 -5.37 15.51 -6.26
CA MET A 1 -4.86 16.04 -4.98
C MET A 1 -5.66 15.40 -3.86
N MET A 2 -5.00 14.76 -2.89
CA MET A 2 -5.67 14.26 -1.68
C MET A 2 -6.28 15.43 -0.91
N ARG A 3 -7.58 15.38 -0.60
CA ARG A 3 -8.37 16.55 -0.16
C ARG A 3 -8.75 16.54 1.33
N ARG A 4 -8.27 15.57 2.10
CA ARG A 4 -8.71 15.29 3.47
C ARG A 4 -7.51 15.29 4.42
N PRO A 5 -7.14 16.45 5.01
CA PRO A 5 -5.98 16.57 5.89
C PRO A 5 -6.12 15.78 7.20
N GLU A 6 -7.32 15.38 7.58
CA GLU A 6 -7.59 14.52 8.74
C GLU A 6 -7.19 13.05 8.52
N ILE A 7 -6.89 12.63 7.29
CA ILE A 7 -6.45 11.26 7.00
C ILE A 7 -4.97 11.14 7.36
N ASN A 8 -4.67 10.42 8.43
CA ASN A 8 -3.29 10.25 8.93
C ASN A 8 -2.58 9.01 8.38
N GLY A 9 -3.26 8.17 7.61
CA GLY A 9 -2.64 7.01 6.99
C GLY A 9 -3.57 6.27 6.04
N PHE A 10 -3.00 5.37 5.24
CA PHE A 10 -3.76 4.54 4.30
C PHE A 10 -3.20 3.13 4.21
N ILE A 11 -4.04 2.21 3.73
CA ILE A 11 -3.64 0.88 3.27
C ILE A 11 -4.22 0.71 1.86
N ALA A 12 -3.36 0.41 0.89
CA ALA A 12 -3.75 0.13 -0.49
C ALA A 12 -3.49 -1.34 -0.80
N VAL A 13 -4.56 -2.09 -1.06
CA VAL A 13 -4.52 -3.52 -1.41
C VAL A 13 -4.69 -3.65 -2.92
N ALA A 14 -3.73 -4.31 -3.58
CA ALA A 14 -3.69 -4.47 -5.04
C ALA A 14 -4.06 -3.20 -5.83
N PRO A 15 -3.35 -2.07 -5.59
CA PRO A 15 -3.73 -0.81 -6.21
C PRO A 15 -3.61 -0.92 -7.74
N PRO A 16 -4.58 -0.43 -8.52
CA PRO A 16 -4.61 -0.53 -9.98
C PRO A 16 -3.63 0.44 -10.68
N ALA A 17 -2.34 0.34 -10.34
CA ALA A 17 -1.27 1.24 -10.76
C ALA A 17 -0.99 1.20 -12.28
N SER A 18 -1.44 0.15 -12.98
CA SER A 18 -1.39 0.05 -14.44
C SER A 18 -2.57 0.73 -15.15
N GLN A 19 -3.69 0.90 -14.46
CA GLN A 19 -4.95 1.37 -15.05
C GLN A 19 -5.25 2.83 -14.71
N HIS A 20 -4.74 3.32 -13.57
CA HIS A 20 -4.99 4.67 -13.09
C HIS A 20 -3.69 5.43 -12.79
N ASP A 21 -3.73 6.74 -13.01
CA ASP A 21 -2.62 7.62 -12.69
C ASP A 21 -2.63 8.02 -11.21
N PHE A 22 -1.60 7.59 -10.49
CA PHE A 22 -1.35 7.93 -9.08
C PHE A 22 -0.44 9.17 -8.92
N SER A 23 -0.20 9.95 -9.98
CA SER A 23 0.59 11.19 -9.90
C SER A 23 0.08 12.19 -8.87
N PHE A 24 -1.22 12.15 -8.55
CA PHE A 24 -1.84 13.00 -7.52
C PHE A 24 -1.34 12.75 -6.09
N LEU A 25 -0.60 11.65 -5.86
CA LEU A 25 0.08 11.33 -4.60
C LEU A 25 1.50 11.93 -4.53
N ALA A 26 1.84 12.92 -5.36
CA ALA A 26 3.11 13.63 -5.28
C ALA A 26 2.86 15.13 -5.05
N PRO A 27 3.01 15.65 -3.82
CA PRO A 27 3.36 14.93 -2.59
C PRO A 27 2.16 14.18 -1.96
N CYS A 28 2.42 13.02 -1.37
CA CYS A 28 1.45 12.23 -0.63
C CYS A 28 1.36 12.78 0.79
N PRO A 29 0.16 13.04 1.32
CA PRO A 29 0.01 13.73 2.60
C PRO A 29 0.21 12.83 3.83
N ALA A 30 0.29 11.51 3.65
CA ALA A 30 0.31 10.57 4.76
C ALA A 30 1.20 9.35 4.47
N SER A 31 1.79 8.79 5.53
CA SER A 31 2.42 7.46 5.51
C SER A 31 1.36 6.37 5.28
N GLY A 32 1.77 5.22 4.76
CA GLY A 32 0.82 4.16 4.44
C GLY A 32 1.47 2.83 4.13
N MET A 33 0.62 1.81 3.96
CA MET A 33 1.02 0.50 3.45
C MET A 33 0.49 0.29 2.03
N ILE A 34 1.30 -0.33 1.18
CA ILE A 34 0.88 -0.93 -0.08
C ILE A 34 1.13 -2.43 0.04
N ILE A 35 0.14 -3.26 -0.29
CA ILE A 35 0.28 -4.71 -0.32
C ILE A 35 -0.21 -5.28 -1.65
N HIS A 36 0.59 -6.17 -2.25
CA HIS A 36 0.34 -6.73 -3.58
C HIS A 36 0.56 -8.24 -3.64
N GLY A 37 -0.07 -8.93 -4.58
CA GLY A 37 0.21 -10.33 -4.89
C GLY A 37 1.27 -10.45 -5.99
N ASP A 38 2.25 -11.36 -5.85
CA ASP A 38 3.29 -11.57 -6.87
C ASP A 38 2.80 -12.36 -8.11
N LYS A 39 1.59 -12.93 -8.04
CA LYS A 39 0.88 -13.62 -9.13
C LYS A 39 -0.35 -12.85 -9.59
N ASP A 40 -0.42 -11.54 -9.32
CA ASP A 40 -1.50 -10.70 -9.83
C ASP A 40 -1.36 -10.52 -11.37
N GLU A 41 -2.29 -11.11 -12.11
CA GLU A 41 -2.38 -11.00 -13.58
C GLU A 41 -3.23 -9.81 -14.04
N VAL A 42 -3.98 -9.18 -13.14
CA VAL A 42 -4.83 -8.00 -13.42
C VAL A 42 -4.00 -6.72 -13.35
N VAL A 43 -3.13 -6.62 -12.34
CA VAL A 43 -2.23 -5.51 -12.12
C VAL A 43 -0.79 -6.02 -12.04
N PRO A 44 0.05 -5.77 -13.07
CA PRO A 44 1.44 -6.20 -13.05
C PRO A 44 2.20 -5.63 -11.85
N GLN A 45 2.91 -6.49 -11.12
CA GLN A 45 3.69 -6.10 -9.93
C GLN A 45 4.64 -4.93 -10.23
N ALA A 46 5.29 -4.93 -11.39
CA ALA A 46 6.20 -3.85 -11.80
C ALA A 46 5.56 -2.44 -11.82
N SER A 47 4.24 -2.35 -12.06
CA SER A 47 3.51 -1.08 -12.00
C SER A 47 3.35 -0.60 -10.56
N VAL A 48 3.12 -1.54 -9.63
CA VAL A 48 3.02 -1.27 -8.19
C VAL A 48 4.39 -0.95 -7.61
N ASP A 49 5.46 -1.64 -8.03
CA ASP A 49 6.85 -1.34 -7.64
C ASP A 49 7.22 0.11 -7.97
N LYS A 50 6.91 0.56 -9.18
CA LYS A 50 7.15 1.95 -9.62
C LYS A 50 6.38 2.95 -8.78
N LEU A 51 5.12 2.65 -8.43
CA LEU A 51 4.32 3.49 -7.55
C LEU A 51 4.94 3.55 -6.15
N ALA A 52 5.28 2.41 -5.55
CA ALA A 52 5.88 2.33 -4.23
C ALA A 52 7.20 3.11 -4.17
N GLN A 53 8.10 2.92 -5.14
CA GLN A 53 9.37 3.66 -5.24
C GLN A 53 9.13 5.18 -5.34
N LYS A 54 8.18 5.61 -6.17
CA LYS A 54 7.83 7.03 -6.32
C LYS A 54 7.36 7.65 -5.00
N LEU A 55 6.60 6.92 -4.20
CA LEU A 55 6.12 7.39 -2.89
C LEU A 55 7.23 7.34 -1.83
N GLN A 56 8.04 6.28 -1.79
CA GLN A 56 9.18 6.13 -0.87
C GLN A 56 10.23 7.24 -1.02
N ASN A 57 10.39 7.80 -2.22
CA ASN A 57 11.32 8.91 -2.47
C ASN A 57 10.86 10.27 -1.89
N GLN A 58 9.69 10.34 -1.25
CA GLN A 58 9.16 11.57 -0.67
C GLN A 58 9.60 11.71 0.79
N LYS A 59 10.25 12.84 1.13
CA LYS A 59 10.98 13.02 2.40
C LYS A 59 10.15 12.94 3.70
N ASN A 60 8.83 13.08 3.62
CA ASN A 60 7.98 13.29 4.81
C ASN A 60 7.00 12.15 5.09
N ILE A 61 7.12 11.03 4.38
CA ILE A 61 6.23 9.87 4.55
C ILE A 61 7.05 8.59 4.61
N LYS A 62 6.48 7.58 5.27
CA LYS A 62 6.97 6.21 5.25
C LYS A 62 5.98 5.34 4.50
N ILE A 63 6.47 4.60 3.51
CA ILE A 63 5.67 3.63 2.75
C ILE A 63 6.17 2.24 3.09
N ASP A 64 5.31 1.47 3.75
CA ASP A 64 5.48 0.03 3.95
C ASP A 64 5.00 -0.68 2.68
N TYR A 65 5.91 -1.30 1.93
CA TYR A 65 5.55 -2.03 0.72
C TYR A 65 5.77 -3.53 0.93
N ARG A 66 4.68 -4.30 0.82
CA ARG A 66 4.67 -5.75 1.05
C ARG A 66 4.16 -6.50 -0.17
N THR A 67 4.66 -7.71 -0.34
CA THR A 67 4.20 -8.63 -1.39
C THR A 67 3.87 -9.99 -0.77
N ILE A 68 2.72 -10.56 -1.14
CA ILE A 68 2.32 -11.91 -0.72
C ILE A 68 2.65 -12.89 -1.84
N SER A 69 3.58 -13.79 -1.56
CA SER A 69 3.98 -14.79 -2.56
C SER A 69 2.88 -15.83 -2.81
N GLY A 70 2.63 -16.10 -4.09
CA GLY A 70 1.58 -16.98 -4.59
C GLY A 70 0.20 -16.34 -4.69
N ALA A 71 0.04 -15.08 -4.26
CA ALA A 71 -1.25 -14.41 -4.28
C ALA A 71 -1.54 -13.75 -5.63
N ASP A 72 -2.76 -13.93 -6.11
CA ASP A 72 -3.33 -13.23 -7.25
C ASP A 72 -4.02 -11.92 -6.80
N HIS A 73 -4.70 -11.26 -7.73
CA HIS A 73 -5.44 -10.02 -7.46
C HIS A 73 -6.50 -10.14 -6.35
N PHE A 74 -7.10 -11.33 -6.22
CA PHE A 74 -8.24 -11.57 -5.35
C PHE A 74 -7.85 -12.17 -3.99
N PHE A 75 -6.60 -12.61 -3.83
CA PHE A 75 -6.06 -13.19 -2.62
C PHE A 75 -6.86 -14.39 -2.08
N GLN A 76 -7.64 -15.12 -2.88
CA GLN A 76 -8.64 -16.10 -2.39
C GLN A 76 -8.06 -17.14 -1.41
N ASN A 77 -6.88 -17.69 -1.71
CA ASN A 77 -6.17 -18.65 -0.85
C ASN A 77 -5.14 -18.00 0.10
N HIS A 78 -5.12 -16.68 0.14
CA HIS A 78 -4.14 -15.85 0.83
C HIS A 78 -4.78 -14.81 1.75
N ILE A 79 -6.12 -14.81 1.91
CA ILE A 79 -6.86 -13.85 2.74
C ILE A 79 -6.30 -13.80 4.16
N LYS A 80 -6.01 -14.95 4.78
CA LYS A 80 -5.41 -14.95 6.12
C LYS A 80 -4.06 -14.22 6.16
N LYS A 81 -3.19 -14.45 5.18
CA LYS A 81 -1.90 -13.75 5.11
C LYS A 81 -2.09 -12.25 4.87
N LEU A 82 -3.07 -11.86 4.07
CA LEU A 82 -3.42 -10.46 3.85
C LEU A 82 -3.89 -9.82 5.17
N ASP A 83 -4.80 -10.47 5.88
CA ASP A 83 -5.32 -10.03 7.18
C ASP A 83 -4.21 -9.90 8.23
N ASP A 84 -3.32 -10.90 8.33
CA ASP A 84 -2.16 -10.87 9.24
C ASP A 84 -1.26 -9.65 8.95
N ASN A 85 -1.01 -9.33 7.66
CA ASN A 85 -0.19 -8.18 7.27
C ASN A 85 -0.88 -6.83 7.54
N VAL A 86 -2.18 -6.74 7.28
CA VAL A 86 -2.97 -5.54 7.56
C VAL A 86 -3.02 -5.28 9.06
N THR A 87 -3.24 -6.32 9.85
CA THR A 87 -3.28 -6.24 11.33
C THR A 87 -1.94 -5.80 11.88
N ASP A 88 -0.84 -6.43 11.46
CA ASP A 88 0.52 -6.06 11.88
C ASP A 88 0.84 -4.58 11.60
N TYR A 89 0.48 -4.09 10.41
CA TYR A 89 0.67 -2.67 10.08
C TYR A 89 -0.19 -1.74 10.96
N LEU A 90 -1.46 -2.09 11.18
CA LEU A 90 -2.37 -1.30 12.00
C LEU A 90 -1.92 -1.27 13.47
N ASP A 91 -1.51 -2.40 14.03
CA ASP A 91 -1.03 -2.50 15.41
C ASP A 91 0.21 -1.63 15.62
N GLY A 92 1.17 -1.67 14.69
CA GLY A 92 2.34 -0.80 14.72
C GLY A 92 1.97 0.69 14.64
N MET A 93 1.02 1.05 13.78
CA MET A 93 0.56 2.43 13.63
C MET A 93 -0.18 2.94 14.87
N LEU A 94 -1.01 2.10 15.50
CA LEU A 94 -1.80 2.46 16.68
C LEU A 94 -0.93 2.51 17.94
N ALA A 95 0.00 1.57 18.12
CA ALA A 95 0.95 1.59 19.24
C ALA A 95 1.82 2.86 19.24
N THR A 96 2.24 3.32 18.06
CA THR A 96 3.04 4.54 17.91
C THR A 96 2.26 5.82 18.25
N LYS A 97 0.92 5.82 18.18
CA LYS A 97 0.08 6.98 18.48
C LYS A 97 -0.29 7.14 19.95
N VAL A 98 -0.14 6.09 20.75
CA VAL A 98 -0.48 6.09 22.19
C VAL A 98 0.73 6.50 23.05
N ALA A 99 1.92 6.63 22.44
CA ALA A 99 3.16 7.05 23.07
C ALA A 99 3.43 8.56 22.94
#